data_AF-A0A8C1WF67-F1
#
_entry.id   AF-A0A8C1WF67-F1
#
_cell.length_a   1.000
_cell.length_b   1.000
_cell.length_c   1.000
_cell.angle_alpha   90.00
_cell.angle_beta   90.00
_cell.angle_gamma   90.00
#
_symmetry.space_group_name_H-M   'P 1'
#
loop_
_entity.id
_entity.type
_entity.pdbx_description
1 polymer ?
#
loop_
_entity_poly.entity_id
_entity_poly.type
_entity_poly.pdbx_seq_one_letter_code
_entity_poly.pdbx_strand_id
1 'polypeptide(L)'
;MATSIHETVLIGICDGVIDQTKNTSYRTNKTGDRPDLLPVITLQQPTCALCQRGLSQVVQIYCPLAASPYHRTINVFACTNPQCSGKSESWIVLRSQCLDDDIKSRQNSKTIESAMSRTDWCDEADDWGMDNDEQVEESGVQMPNDSTGEGNDVSSRLQDLCIDGDHQSALQPTDVPVFQPFYISVMEETDLDGFHDTDHENELLREYEEREGVIVREIQSCGSGEAQEEYEKATAKHGDEVFTSFMKKISFCPEQVLRYSWDGSPLFITEPPSGVSQMVPCCAHCGSPRVFEFQLMPALVSLLGSADTNSDVSLEFGTVLVYTCRNSCWKSGSAAPVEEFLLVQPDPDQKLFK
;
A
#
# COMPACT_ATOMS: atom_id res chain seq x y z
N MET A 1 -31.33 12.02 -23.33
CA MET A 1 -30.89 12.73 -22.12
C MET A 1 -29.77 11.89 -21.53
N ALA A 2 -28.52 12.34 -21.68
CA ALA A 2 -27.38 11.67 -21.07
C ALA A 2 -27.50 11.87 -19.56
N THR A 3 -27.81 10.81 -18.83
CA THR A 3 -27.66 10.78 -17.38
C THR A 3 -26.20 11.09 -17.09
N SER A 4 -25.90 12.26 -16.52
CA SER A 4 -24.59 12.53 -15.94
C SER A 4 -24.37 11.46 -14.88
N ILE A 5 -23.51 10.48 -15.18
CA ILE A 5 -23.03 9.55 -14.17
C ILE A 5 -22.28 10.44 -13.18
N HIS A 6 -22.82 10.60 -11.98
CA HIS A 6 -22.10 11.28 -10.91
C HIS A 6 -20.79 10.53 -10.71
N GLU A 7 -19.66 11.23 -10.87
CA GLU A 7 -18.35 10.71 -10.51
C GLU A 7 -18.34 10.53 -8.99
N THR A 8 -18.44 9.30 -8.51
CA THR A 8 -18.31 9.00 -7.09
C THR A 8 -16.83 9.08 -6.73
N VAL A 9 -16.51 9.97 -5.79
CA VAL A 9 -15.15 10.17 -5.30
C VAL A 9 -15.13 9.71 -3.85
N LEU A 10 -14.18 8.83 -3.54
CA LEU A 10 -13.95 8.37 -2.17
C LEU A 10 -12.65 8.97 -1.63
N ILE A 11 -12.69 9.44 -0.40
CA ILE A 11 -11.56 10.02 0.32
C ILE A 11 -11.09 8.99 1.36
N GLY A 12 -9.78 8.73 1.38
CA GLY A 12 -9.14 7.90 2.38
C GLY A 12 -8.35 8.74 3.38
N ILE A 13 -8.57 8.48 4.68
CA ILE A 13 -7.89 9.13 5.81
C ILE A 13 -7.25 8.05 6.68
N CYS A 14 -6.10 8.33 7.28
CA CYS A 14 -5.48 7.41 8.22
C CYS A 14 -6.21 7.43 9.57
N ASP A 15 -6.75 6.28 9.99
CA ASP A 15 -7.65 6.15 11.15
C ASP A 15 -6.93 5.66 12.42
N GLY A 16 -5.82 4.93 12.29
CA GLY A 16 -5.03 4.51 13.45
C GLY A 16 -3.88 3.57 13.11
N VAL A 17 -2.93 3.47 14.05
CA VAL A 17 -1.75 2.59 13.93
C VAL A 17 -2.19 1.13 13.94
N ILE A 18 -1.55 0.32 13.09
CA ILE A 18 -1.74 -1.14 13.07
C ILE A 18 -0.78 -1.78 14.07
N ASP A 19 -1.32 -2.29 15.17
CA ASP A 19 -0.54 -3.07 16.14
C ASP A 19 -0.15 -4.43 15.55
N GLN A 20 1.06 -4.92 15.88
CA GLN A 20 1.57 -6.22 15.42
C GLN A 20 0.73 -7.43 15.87
N THR A 21 -0.19 -7.24 16.81
CA THR A 21 -1.09 -8.28 17.33
C THR A 21 -2.42 -8.36 16.59
N LYS A 22 -2.74 -7.38 15.73
CA LYS A 22 -3.99 -7.34 14.96
C LYS A 22 -3.78 -8.03 13.61
N ASN A 23 -4.71 -8.90 13.24
CA ASN A 23 -4.68 -9.58 11.94
C ASN A 23 -5.15 -8.64 10.83
N THR A 24 -4.22 -8.27 9.95
CA THR A 24 -4.52 -7.67 8.65
C THR A 24 -4.79 -8.75 7.60
N SER A 25 -5.41 -8.37 6.49
CA SER A 25 -5.63 -9.26 5.35
C SER A 25 -5.53 -8.48 4.04
N TYR A 26 -5.55 -9.18 2.91
CA TYR A 26 -5.59 -8.57 1.58
C TYR A 26 -6.78 -7.61 1.34
N ARG A 27 -7.81 -7.65 2.21
CA ARG A 27 -8.99 -6.77 2.18
C ARG A 27 -8.79 -5.47 2.99
N THR A 28 -7.69 -5.38 3.73
CA THR A 28 -7.40 -4.24 4.59
C THR A 28 -6.74 -3.13 3.77
N ASN A 29 -7.36 -1.94 3.77
CA ASN A 29 -6.73 -0.73 3.27
C ASN A 29 -5.75 -0.21 4.31
N LYS A 30 -4.47 -0.10 3.94
CA LYS A 30 -3.41 0.34 4.86
C LYS A 30 -2.28 1.07 4.17
N THR A 31 -1.57 1.89 4.93
CA THR A 31 -0.26 2.45 4.58
C THR A 31 0.86 1.59 5.16
N GLY A 32 2.04 1.61 4.55
CA GLY A 32 3.23 0.94 5.06
C GLY A 32 3.09 -0.58 5.21
N ASP A 33 3.85 -1.16 6.14
CA ASP A 33 3.96 -2.60 6.39
C ASP A 33 4.46 -3.44 5.19
N ARG A 34 4.47 -4.76 5.36
CA ARG A 34 4.52 -5.73 4.26
C ARG A 34 3.13 -5.94 3.63
N PRO A 35 3.06 -6.27 2.32
CA PRO A 35 1.82 -6.60 1.64
C PRO A 35 1.14 -7.84 2.23
N ASP A 36 -0.16 -7.74 2.50
CA ASP A 36 -1.02 -8.89 2.73
C ASP A 36 -1.40 -9.50 1.37
N LEU A 37 -0.71 -10.57 0.98
CA LEU A 37 -0.91 -11.20 -0.32
C LEU A 37 -2.24 -11.93 -0.41
N LEU A 38 -2.89 -11.84 -1.57
CA LEU A 38 -3.98 -12.74 -1.93
C LEU A 38 -3.47 -14.19 -1.90
N PRO A 39 -4.24 -15.18 -1.37
CA PRO A 39 -3.74 -16.55 -1.15
C PRO A 39 -3.24 -17.30 -2.39
N VAL A 40 -3.66 -16.87 -3.58
CA VAL A 40 -3.27 -17.46 -4.88
C VAL A 40 -2.03 -16.76 -5.46
N ILE A 41 -1.67 -15.59 -4.93
CA ILE A 41 -0.65 -14.71 -5.47
C ILE A 41 0.67 -14.89 -4.72
N THR A 42 1.74 -14.98 -5.48
CA THR A 42 3.12 -14.96 -5.01
C THR A 42 3.74 -13.65 -5.48
N LEU A 43 4.23 -12.85 -4.52
CA LEU A 43 4.91 -11.60 -4.82
C LEU A 43 6.42 -11.82 -4.79
N GLN A 44 7.09 -11.52 -5.90
CA GLN A 44 8.53 -11.29 -5.90
C GLN A 44 8.78 -9.85 -5.44
N GLN A 45 9.75 -9.66 -4.55
CA GLN A 45 10.05 -8.32 -4.03
C GLN A 45 10.51 -7.40 -5.16
N PRO A 46 9.78 -6.31 -5.44
CA PRO A 46 10.11 -5.47 -6.58
C PRO A 46 11.34 -4.61 -6.28
N THR A 47 12.10 -4.29 -7.33
CA THR A 47 13.33 -3.50 -7.26
C THR A 47 13.19 -2.18 -8.00
N CYS A 48 13.92 -1.17 -7.54
CA CYS A 48 13.96 0.16 -8.16
C CYS A 48 14.70 0.12 -9.49
N ALA A 49 14.09 0.65 -10.57
CA ALA A 49 14.75 0.68 -11.88
C ALA A 49 16.03 1.54 -11.89
N LEU A 50 16.11 2.56 -11.02
CA LEU A 50 17.22 3.51 -10.97
C LEU A 50 18.43 3.01 -10.17
N CYS A 51 18.20 2.38 -9.01
CA CYS A 51 19.29 1.99 -8.09
C CYS A 51 19.33 0.49 -7.75
N GLN A 52 18.39 -0.30 -8.28
CA GLN A 52 18.29 -1.76 -8.11
C GLN A 52 18.12 -2.25 -6.66
N ARG A 53 17.86 -1.34 -5.71
CA ARG A 53 17.48 -1.70 -4.33
C ARG A 53 16.01 -2.13 -4.27
N GLY A 54 15.66 -2.95 -3.28
CA GLY A 54 14.26 -3.33 -3.06
C GLY A 54 13.37 -2.13 -2.72
N LEU A 55 12.10 -2.20 -3.12
CA LEU A 55 11.11 -1.15 -2.90
C LEU A 55 10.28 -1.42 -1.65
N SER A 56 10.02 -0.37 -0.90
CA SER A 56 9.18 -0.38 0.30
C SER A 56 7.72 -0.19 -0.08
N GLN A 57 6.80 -0.91 0.55
CA GLN A 57 5.37 -0.74 0.31
C GLN A 57 4.89 0.58 0.93
N VAL A 58 4.26 1.41 0.11
CA VAL A 58 3.68 2.69 0.52
C VAL A 58 2.23 2.52 0.92
N VAL A 59 1.42 1.85 0.09
CA VAL A 59 0.01 1.55 0.39
C VAL A 59 -0.43 0.20 -0.16
N GLN A 60 -1.44 -0.35 0.48
CA GLN A 60 -2.25 -1.46 0.02
C GLN A 60 -3.72 -1.05 0.00
N ILE A 61 -4.36 -1.08 -1.17
CA ILE A 61 -5.75 -0.67 -1.37
C ILE A 61 -6.56 -1.84 -1.92
N TYR A 62 -7.52 -2.31 -1.14
CA TYR A 62 -8.56 -3.23 -1.59
C TYR A 62 -9.66 -2.45 -2.33
N CYS A 63 -9.77 -2.72 -3.63
CA CYS A 63 -10.59 -1.95 -4.57
C CYS A 63 -11.29 -2.90 -5.56
N PRO A 64 -12.29 -3.66 -5.08
CA PRO A 64 -13.14 -4.48 -5.94
C PRO A 64 -13.95 -3.58 -6.88
N LEU A 65 -14.12 -4.01 -8.12
CA LEU A 65 -14.96 -3.30 -9.08
C LEU A 65 -16.42 -3.71 -8.92
N ALA A 66 -17.33 -2.75 -9.13
CA ALA A 66 -18.76 -3.02 -9.08
C ALA A 66 -19.15 -4.16 -10.04
N ALA A 67 -19.99 -5.09 -9.57
CA ALA A 67 -20.43 -6.27 -10.31
C ALA A 67 -19.32 -7.25 -10.75
N SER A 68 -18.11 -7.15 -10.16
CA SER A 68 -17.02 -8.12 -10.37
C SER A 68 -16.99 -9.17 -9.26
N PRO A 69 -16.91 -10.48 -9.58
CA PRO A 69 -16.76 -11.56 -8.59
C PRO A 69 -15.32 -11.74 -8.09
N TYR A 70 -14.45 -10.78 -8.39
CA TYR A 70 -13.03 -10.87 -8.09
C TYR A 70 -12.66 -9.97 -6.92
N HIS A 71 -11.91 -10.53 -5.98
CA HIS A 71 -11.10 -9.74 -5.06
C HIS A 71 -9.96 -9.08 -5.80
N ARG A 72 -9.78 -7.79 -5.56
CA ARG A 72 -8.81 -6.95 -6.27
C ARG A 72 -8.12 -6.03 -5.27
N THR A 73 -6.79 -6.14 -5.22
CA THR A 73 -5.94 -5.35 -4.32
C THR A 73 -4.82 -4.73 -5.14
N ILE A 74 -4.55 -3.46 -4.90
CA ILE A 74 -3.44 -2.74 -5.53
C ILE A 74 -2.44 -2.38 -4.45
N ASN A 75 -1.19 -2.76 -4.67
CA ASN A 75 -0.05 -2.40 -3.83
C ASN A 75 0.83 -1.41 -4.59
N VAL A 76 1.20 -0.31 -3.93
CA VAL A 76 2.12 0.70 -4.48
C VAL A 76 3.41 0.62 -3.67
N PHE A 77 4.55 0.55 -4.36
CA PHE A 77 5.87 0.51 -3.73
C PHE A 77 6.74 1.64 -4.25
N ALA A 78 7.66 2.12 -3.41
CA ALA A 78 8.56 3.22 -3.71
C ALA A 78 9.97 2.97 -3.20
N CYS A 79 10.93 3.61 -3.87
CA CYS A 79 12.32 3.57 -3.46
C CYS A 79 12.58 4.61 -2.38
N THR A 80 13.20 4.17 -1.30
CA THR A 80 13.59 4.99 -0.14
C THR A 80 14.94 5.69 -0.32
N ASN A 81 15.60 5.51 -1.47
CA ASN A 81 16.86 6.18 -1.75
C ASN A 81 16.61 7.65 -2.15
N PRO A 82 17.19 8.64 -1.46
CA PRO A 82 16.97 10.06 -1.76
C PRO A 82 17.28 10.44 -3.22
N GLN A 83 18.27 9.79 -3.85
CA GLN A 83 18.63 10.03 -5.26
C GLN A 83 17.55 9.61 -6.27
N CYS A 84 16.62 8.77 -5.82
CA CYS A 84 15.50 8.24 -6.58
C CYS A 84 14.19 8.97 -6.28
N SER A 85 14.16 9.85 -5.27
CA SER A 85 12.96 10.57 -4.86
C SER A 85 12.39 11.46 -5.98
N GLY A 86 11.06 11.57 -6.03
CA GLY A 86 10.34 12.39 -7.02
C GLY A 86 10.35 11.88 -8.48
N LYS A 87 10.93 10.70 -8.77
CA LYS A 87 10.96 10.10 -10.12
C LYS A 87 9.96 8.96 -10.24
N SER A 88 9.24 8.84 -11.35
CA SER A 88 8.24 7.77 -11.51
C SER A 88 8.88 6.38 -11.64
N GLU A 89 10.10 6.32 -12.17
CA GLU A 89 10.88 5.09 -12.36
C GLU A 89 11.38 4.46 -11.04
N SER A 90 11.25 5.19 -9.93
CA SER A 90 11.57 4.68 -8.60
C SER A 90 10.38 4.08 -7.86
N TRP A 91 9.24 3.97 -8.54
CA TRP A 91 7.99 3.44 -8.02
C TRP A 91 7.50 2.29 -8.89
N ILE A 92 6.68 1.42 -8.30
CA ILE A 92 5.96 0.39 -9.03
C ILE A 92 4.56 0.23 -8.44
N VAL A 93 3.59 -0.08 -9.29
CA VAL A 93 2.24 -0.42 -8.87
C VAL A 93 1.89 -1.81 -9.36
N LEU A 94 1.46 -2.66 -8.43
CA LEU A 94 1.15 -4.06 -8.69
C LEU A 94 -0.30 -4.31 -8.31
N ARG A 95 -1.08 -4.78 -9.29
CA ARG A 95 -2.46 -5.22 -9.10
C ARG A 95 -2.51 -6.72 -8.97
N SER A 96 -3.10 -7.18 -7.87
CA SER A 96 -3.38 -8.58 -7.59
C SER A 96 -4.89 -8.82 -7.70
N GLN A 97 -5.29 -9.92 -8.34
CA GLN A 97 -6.71 -10.26 -8.50
C GLN A 97 -6.93 -11.78 -8.43
N CYS A 98 -8.01 -12.23 -7.79
CA CYS A 98 -8.42 -13.63 -7.80
C CYS A 98 -9.93 -13.78 -7.60
N LEU A 99 -10.48 -14.93 -8.00
CA LEU A 99 -11.90 -15.24 -7.77
C LEU A 99 -12.12 -15.62 -6.30
N ASP A 100 -13.29 -15.26 -5.78
CA ASP A 100 -13.72 -15.66 -4.43
C ASP A 100 -13.66 -17.18 -4.24
N ASP A 101 -14.01 -17.95 -5.27
CA ASP A 101 -14.03 -19.41 -5.22
C ASP A 101 -12.63 -20.04 -5.21
N ASP A 102 -11.63 -19.39 -5.85
CA ASP A 102 -10.24 -19.83 -5.80
C ASP A 102 -9.70 -19.76 -4.36
N ILE A 103 -10.09 -18.72 -3.60
CA ILE A 103 -9.72 -18.57 -2.19
C ILE A 103 -10.34 -19.68 -1.34
N LYS A 104 -11.64 -19.94 -1.50
CA LYS A 104 -12.35 -20.99 -0.74
C LYS A 104 -11.77 -22.38 -1.01
N SER A 105 -11.42 -22.67 -2.27
CA SER A 105 -10.83 -23.96 -2.65
C SER A 105 -9.51 -24.23 -1.92
N ARG A 106 -8.62 -23.22 -1.82
CA ARG A 106 -7.35 -23.31 -1.10
C ARG A 106 -7.50 -23.36 0.42
N GLN A 107 -8.50 -22.68 0.96
CA GLN A 107 -8.79 -22.76 2.40
C GLN A 107 -9.26 -24.18 2.77
N ASN A 108 -10.17 -24.75 1.97
CA ASN A 108 -10.61 -26.13 2.15
C ASN A 108 -9.46 -27.13 1.99
N SER A 109 -8.57 -26.96 1.00
CA SER A 109 -7.42 -27.86 0.84
C SER A 109 -6.46 -27.81 2.04
N LYS A 110 -6.19 -26.61 2.58
CA LYS A 110 -5.39 -26.45 3.81
C LYS A 110 -6.05 -27.07 5.04
N THR A 111 -7.38 -26.97 5.17
CA THR A 111 -8.12 -27.62 6.27
C THR A 111 -8.07 -29.14 6.16
N ILE A 112 -8.16 -29.70 4.96
CA ILE A 112 -8.05 -31.15 4.73
C ILE A 112 -6.62 -31.63 5.01
N GLU A 113 -5.58 -30.93 4.53
CA GLU A 113 -4.18 -31.27 4.83
C GLU A 113 -3.86 -31.19 6.33
N SER A 114 -4.36 -30.16 7.03
CA SER A 114 -4.20 -30.02 8.48
C SER A 114 -4.97 -31.08 9.27
N ALA A 115 -6.09 -31.60 8.74
CA ALA A 115 -6.83 -32.70 9.35
C ALA A 115 -6.12 -34.04 9.11
N MET A 116 -5.57 -34.28 7.91
CA MET A 116 -4.82 -35.50 7.56
C MET A 116 -3.48 -35.58 8.31
N SER A 117 -2.84 -34.45 8.62
CA SER A 117 -1.63 -34.41 9.46
C SER A 117 -1.89 -34.78 10.92
N ARG A 118 -3.15 -34.86 11.37
CA ARG A 118 -3.50 -35.03 12.79
C ARG A 118 -4.04 -36.41 13.14
N THR A 119 -4.22 -37.31 12.17
CA THR A 119 -4.89 -38.61 12.40
C THR A 119 -4.02 -39.84 12.17
N ASP A 120 -2.72 -39.71 11.88
CA ASP A 120 -1.90 -40.88 11.49
C ASP A 120 -0.69 -41.13 12.39
N TRP A 121 -0.81 -40.82 13.69
CA TRP A 121 0.29 -41.08 14.62
C TRP A 121 -0.05 -41.60 16.02
N CYS A 122 -1.16 -42.31 16.23
CA CYS A 122 -1.46 -42.91 17.55
C CYS A 122 -2.38 -44.15 17.56
N ASP A 123 -2.59 -44.89 16.45
CA ASP A 123 -3.59 -46.00 16.47
C ASP A 123 -3.01 -47.43 16.50
N GLU A 124 -1.67 -47.62 16.49
CA GLU A 124 -1.06 -48.97 16.51
C GLU A 124 0.12 -49.11 17.50
N ALA A 125 0.08 -48.42 18.64
CA ALA A 125 1.09 -48.56 19.69
C ALA A 125 0.49 -49.14 20.97
N ASP A 126 -0.14 -50.32 20.91
CA ASP A 126 -0.60 -51.05 22.11
C ASP A 126 -0.78 -52.56 21.86
N ASP A 127 0.22 -53.23 21.26
CA ASP A 127 0.32 -54.69 21.33
C ASP A 127 1.77 -55.17 21.50
N TRP A 128 2.23 -55.16 22.74
CA TRP A 128 3.40 -55.93 23.16
C TRP A 128 2.97 -56.98 24.18
N GLY A 129 2.15 -57.92 23.70
CA GLY A 129 1.58 -59.04 24.45
C GLY A 129 2.56 -59.72 25.41
N MET A 130 2.06 -59.94 26.64
CA MET A 130 2.59 -60.87 27.62
C MET A 130 2.35 -62.32 27.14
N ASP A 131 3.32 -63.22 27.33
CA ASP A 131 3.02 -64.51 27.99
C ASP A 131 4.27 -65.25 28.54
N ASN A 132 3.98 -65.95 29.63
CA ASN A 132 4.74 -66.63 30.69
C ASN A 132 5.86 -67.66 30.38
N ASP A 133 6.80 -67.70 31.35
CA ASP A 133 7.44 -68.83 32.09
C ASP A 133 7.92 -70.13 31.39
N GLU A 134 9.23 -70.43 31.48
CA GLU A 134 9.82 -71.43 32.42
C GLU A 134 11.35 -71.65 32.20
N GLN A 135 12.13 -71.43 33.28
CA GLN A 135 13.39 -72.06 33.77
C GLN A 135 14.65 -72.19 32.87
N VAL A 136 15.82 -71.74 33.41
CA VAL A 136 16.97 -72.56 33.91
C VAL A 136 18.14 -71.66 34.40
N GLU A 137 18.42 -71.81 35.71
CA GLU A 137 19.69 -71.83 36.50
C GLU A 137 20.77 -70.71 36.54
N GLU A 138 21.21 -70.44 37.78
CA GLU A 138 22.27 -69.54 38.27
C GLU A 138 23.71 -70.03 37.98
N SER A 139 24.66 -69.09 37.84
CA SER A 139 25.78 -68.90 38.81
C SER A 139 26.78 -67.81 38.39
N GLY A 140 27.01 -66.84 39.30
CA GLY A 140 28.35 -66.57 39.81
C GLY A 140 29.23 -65.44 39.25
N VAL A 141 29.45 -64.45 40.13
CA VAL A 141 30.71 -63.70 40.43
C VAL A 141 30.82 -62.23 39.97
N GLN A 142 31.19 -61.40 40.96
CA GLN A 142 31.34 -59.94 40.97
C GLN A 142 32.72 -59.45 40.48
N MET A 143 32.70 -58.31 39.76
CA MET A 143 33.60 -57.12 39.68
C MET A 143 35.12 -57.22 39.94
N PRO A 144 35.95 -56.44 39.21
CA PRO A 144 36.30 -55.09 39.72
C PRO A 144 36.51 -53.96 38.67
N ASN A 145 36.26 -52.73 39.13
CA ASN A 145 36.88 -51.41 38.83
C ASN A 145 37.37 -51.07 37.39
N ASP A 146 36.89 -49.97 36.80
CA ASP A 146 37.32 -48.57 37.03
C ASP A 146 36.99 -47.68 35.81
N SER A 147 36.64 -46.42 36.09
CA SER A 147 36.86 -45.22 35.27
C SER A 147 36.03 -44.99 33.97
N THR A 148 34.89 -44.31 34.17
CA THR A 148 34.42 -43.10 33.43
C THR A 148 34.73 -42.98 31.94
N GLY A 149 33.74 -43.33 31.11
CA GLY A 149 33.64 -42.95 29.70
C GLY A 149 32.63 -41.82 29.50
N GLU A 150 33.10 -40.77 28.85
CA GLU A 150 32.47 -39.47 28.63
C GLU A 150 31.17 -39.56 27.82
N GLY A 151 30.18 -38.76 28.23
CA GLY A 151 28.99 -38.50 27.44
C GLY A 151 29.38 -37.71 26.20
N ASN A 152 29.28 -38.32 25.02
CA ASN A 152 29.45 -37.62 23.76
C ASN A 152 28.09 -37.18 23.20
N ASP A 153 27.91 -35.88 23.39
CA ASP A 153 26.89 -34.96 22.94
C ASP A 153 26.59 -35.10 21.43
N VAL A 154 25.42 -35.66 21.11
CA VAL A 154 24.92 -35.83 19.73
C VAL A 154 24.54 -34.47 19.10
N SER A 155 24.79 -33.36 19.79
CA SER A 155 24.63 -31.99 19.28
C SER A 155 25.74 -31.56 18.30
N SER A 156 26.90 -32.22 18.33
CA SER A 156 28.09 -31.78 17.56
C SER A 156 28.21 -32.34 16.13
N ARG A 157 27.43 -33.38 15.77
CA ARG A 157 27.54 -34.04 14.44
C ARG A 157 26.61 -33.50 13.36
N LEU A 158 25.85 -32.44 13.64
CA LEU A 158 25.03 -31.73 12.66
C LEU A 158 25.74 -30.51 12.04
N GLN A 159 26.98 -30.18 12.44
CA GLN A 159 27.72 -29.03 11.93
C GLN A 159 28.66 -29.31 10.75
N ASP A 160 28.82 -30.57 10.32
CA ASP A 160 29.79 -30.94 9.26
C ASP A 160 29.18 -31.26 7.89
N LEU A 161 27.98 -30.75 7.58
CA LEU A 161 27.46 -30.75 6.21
C LEU A 161 27.71 -29.38 5.55
N CYS A 162 28.98 -29.07 5.29
CA CYS A 162 29.36 -28.03 4.34
C CYS A 162 29.16 -28.59 2.92
N ILE A 163 28.23 -28.01 2.17
CA ILE A 163 28.22 -28.12 0.70
C ILE A 163 29.09 -26.98 0.18
N ASP A 164 30.35 -27.30 -0.14
CA ASP A 164 31.16 -26.47 -1.02
C ASP A 164 30.55 -26.48 -2.43
N GLY A 165 30.02 -25.34 -2.86
CA GLY A 165 29.49 -25.16 -4.21
C GLY A 165 29.10 -23.72 -4.47
N ASP A 166 29.84 -23.08 -5.39
CA ASP A 166 29.65 -21.72 -5.92
C ASP A 166 28.16 -21.31 -6.04
N HIS A 167 27.69 -20.49 -5.10
CA HIS A 167 26.44 -19.77 -5.21
C HIS A 167 26.72 -18.27 -5.18
N GLN A 168 26.52 -17.63 -6.33
CA GLN A 168 26.34 -16.18 -6.44
C GLN A 168 25.30 -15.75 -5.39
N SER A 169 25.71 -14.86 -4.49
CA SER A 169 24.91 -14.38 -3.37
C SER A 169 23.56 -13.84 -3.83
N ALA A 170 22.51 -14.64 -3.63
CA ALA A 170 21.15 -14.14 -3.56
C ALA A 170 21.02 -13.38 -2.23
N LEU A 171 20.87 -12.06 -2.32
CA LEU A 171 20.52 -11.21 -1.18
C LEU A 171 19.25 -11.77 -0.50
N GLN A 172 19.29 -11.98 0.81
CA GLN A 172 18.12 -12.38 1.58
C GLN A 172 17.08 -11.24 1.66
N PRO A 173 15.78 -11.53 1.85
CA PRO A 173 14.67 -10.55 1.80
C PRO A 173 14.62 -9.51 2.94
N THR A 174 15.70 -9.32 3.71
CA THR A 174 15.66 -8.67 5.04
C THR A 174 16.06 -7.19 5.07
N ASP A 175 16.55 -6.62 3.97
CA ASP A 175 17.20 -5.28 4.01
C ASP A 175 16.35 -4.13 3.44
N VAL A 176 15.07 -4.37 3.14
CA VAL A 176 14.18 -3.32 2.62
C VAL A 176 13.48 -2.61 3.78
N PRO A 177 13.60 -1.27 3.91
CA PRO A 177 12.96 -0.53 4.99
C PRO A 177 11.44 -0.67 4.94
N VAL A 178 10.80 -0.70 6.11
CA VAL A 178 9.34 -0.81 6.23
C VAL A 178 8.80 0.46 6.88
N PHE A 179 7.76 1.05 6.27
CA PHE A 179 7.09 2.21 6.83
C PHE A 179 6.13 1.81 7.95
N GLN A 180 5.92 2.72 8.90
CA GLN A 180 4.96 2.53 9.96
C GLN A 180 3.54 2.31 9.40
N PRO A 181 2.81 1.29 9.90
CA PRO A 181 1.54 0.91 9.31
C PRO A 181 0.35 1.62 9.94
N PHE A 182 -0.55 2.13 9.10
CA PHE A 182 -1.82 2.74 9.52
C PHE A 182 -2.99 2.18 8.72
N TYR A 183 -4.16 2.05 9.36
CA TYR A 183 -5.41 1.76 8.66
C TYR A 183 -5.86 2.98 7.86
N ILE A 184 -6.42 2.75 6.67
CA ILE A 184 -7.07 3.78 5.87
C ILE A 184 -8.58 3.58 5.96
N SER A 185 -9.27 4.54 6.58
CA SER A 185 -10.73 4.65 6.55
C SER A 185 -11.16 5.38 5.27
N VAL A 186 -12.29 4.97 4.69
CA VAL A 186 -12.78 5.48 3.40
C VAL A 186 -14.19 6.02 3.56
N MET A 187 -14.42 7.22 3.03
CA MET A 187 -15.70 7.94 3.07
C MET A 187 -16.00 8.60 1.71
N GLU A 188 -17.24 8.99 1.44
CA GLU A 188 -17.59 9.68 0.20
C GLU A 188 -17.23 11.17 0.29
N GLU A 189 -16.77 11.76 -0.81
CA GLU A 189 -16.45 13.20 -0.86
C GLU A 189 -17.71 14.06 -0.59
N THR A 190 -18.90 13.59 -0.98
CA THR A 190 -20.18 14.26 -0.73
C THR A 190 -20.56 14.30 0.75
N ASP A 191 -20.06 13.37 1.56
CA ASP A 191 -20.30 13.38 3.01
C ASP A 191 -19.58 14.55 3.68
N LEU A 192 -18.52 15.09 3.07
CA LEU A 192 -17.81 16.28 3.53
C LEU A 192 -18.54 17.57 3.13
N ASP A 193 -19.14 17.59 1.93
CA ASP A 193 -19.86 18.75 1.39
C ASP A 193 -21.11 19.07 2.21
N GLY A 194 -21.77 18.03 2.75
CA GLY A 194 -22.96 18.18 3.59
C GLY A 194 -22.77 18.88 4.94
N PHE A 195 -21.53 19.18 5.36
CA PHE A 195 -21.25 19.88 6.63
C PHE A 195 -21.25 21.40 6.52
N HIS A 196 -21.24 21.96 5.32
CA HIS A 196 -21.22 23.40 5.09
C HIS A 196 -22.49 23.85 4.37
N ASP A 197 -23.56 24.00 5.13
CA ASP A 197 -24.69 24.85 4.74
C ASP A 197 -24.23 26.31 4.71
N THR A 198 -23.44 26.66 3.68
CA THR A 198 -22.97 28.02 3.41
C THR A 198 -24.11 28.93 2.98
N ASP A 199 -25.34 28.42 2.84
CA ASP A 199 -26.49 29.25 2.47
C ASP A 199 -26.74 30.32 3.54
N HIS A 200 -26.57 29.98 4.83
CA HIS A 200 -26.72 30.97 5.89
C HIS A 200 -25.61 32.04 5.85
N GLU A 201 -24.37 31.65 5.60
CA GLU A 201 -23.23 32.56 5.50
C GLU A 201 -23.34 33.48 4.26
N ASN A 202 -23.75 32.92 3.12
CA ASN A 202 -24.02 33.65 1.89
C ASN A 202 -25.21 34.60 2.03
N GLU A 203 -26.23 34.22 2.81
CA GLU A 203 -27.36 35.08 3.12
C GLU A 203 -26.96 36.25 4.02
N LEU A 204 -26.16 35.99 5.07
CA LEU A 204 -25.58 37.02 5.94
C LEU A 204 -24.69 38.00 5.15
N LEU A 205 -23.92 37.49 4.19
CA LEU A 205 -23.12 38.32 3.28
C LEU A 205 -24.01 39.22 2.40
N ARG A 206 -25.09 38.69 1.82
CA ARG A 206 -26.06 39.48 1.04
C ARG A 206 -26.74 40.55 1.88
N GLU A 207 -27.21 40.20 3.07
CA GLU A 207 -27.83 41.17 3.99
C GLU A 207 -26.87 42.31 4.36
N TYR A 208 -25.58 41.99 4.56
CA TYR A 208 -24.56 42.98 4.84
C TYR A 208 -24.31 43.90 3.63
N GLU A 209 -24.17 43.34 2.43
CA GLU A 209 -24.01 44.11 1.18
C GLU A 209 -25.19 45.04 0.92
N GLU A 210 -26.42 44.58 1.17
CA GLU A 210 -27.64 45.39 1.04
C GLU A 210 -27.75 46.51 2.09
N ARG A 211 -27.36 46.21 3.34
CA ARG A 211 -27.44 47.17 4.46
C ARG A 211 -26.42 48.30 4.33
N GLU A 212 -25.19 47.94 4.00
CA GLU A 212 -24.08 48.89 3.90
C GLU A 212 -24.00 49.52 2.50
N GLY A 213 -24.69 48.95 1.50
CA GLY A 213 -24.65 49.42 0.12
C GLY A 213 -23.25 49.27 -0.50
N VAL A 214 -22.45 48.35 0.02
CA VAL A 214 -21.07 48.12 -0.39
C VAL A 214 -20.93 46.69 -0.89
N ILE A 215 -20.44 46.53 -2.12
CA ILE A 215 -20.08 45.21 -2.64
C ILE A 215 -18.78 44.79 -1.95
N VAL A 216 -18.81 43.74 -1.12
CA VAL A 216 -17.65 43.32 -0.33
C VAL A 216 -16.46 42.96 -1.22
N ARG A 217 -16.71 42.46 -2.44
CA ARG A 217 -15.68 42.24 -3.47
C ARG A 217 -15.01 43.52 -3.97
N GLU A 218 -15.68 44.66 -3.91
CA GLU A 218 -15.15 45.96 -4.36
C GLU A 218 -14.43 46.73 -3.26
N ILE A 219 -14.70 46.47 -1.97
CA ILE A 219 -13.95 47.05 -0.83
C ILE A 219 -12.45 46.75 -0.94
N GLN A 220 -12.10 45.60 -1.51
CA GLN A 220 -10.71 45.21 -1.76
C GLN A 220 -10.01 46.05 -2.86
N SER A 221 -10.75 46.90 -3.59
CA SER A 221 -10.24 47.71 -4.70
C SER A 221 -10.25 49.22 -4.43
N CYS A 222 -10.77 49.69 -3.29
CA CYS A 222 -10.86 51.12 -3.00
C CYS A 222 -10.60 51.45 -1.53
N GLY A 223 -9.37 51.17 -1.07
CA GLY A 223 -8.79 51.76 0.14
C GLY A 223 -7.89 52.95 -0.22
N SER A 224 -8.44 54.16 -0.23
CA SER A 224 -7.66 55.39 -0.32
C SER A 224 -7.17 55.80 1.09
N GLY A 225 -5.85 55.74 1.32
CA GLY A 225 -5.18 56.51 2.37
C GLY A 225 -4.37 55.70 3.40
N GLU A 226 -3.06 55.66 3.16
CA GLU A 226 -1.95 55.44 4.12
C GLU A 226 -1.59 53.98 4.50
N ALA A 227 -0.29 53.69 4.35
CA ALA A 227 0.40 52.39 4.45
C ALA A 227 0.09 51.40 3.31
N GLN A 228 0.70 51.68 2.15
CA GLN A 228 0.81 50.76 1.03
C GLN A 228 1.78 49.63 1.39
N GLU A 229 1.31 48.62 2.11
CA GLU A 229 1.91 47.29 1.98
C GLU A 229 1.56 46.80 0.57
N GLU A 230 2.55 46.90 -0.31
CA GLU A 230 2.55 46.35 -1.65
C GLU A 230 2.57 44.83 -1.54
N TYR A 231 1.42 44.24 -1.19
CA TYR A 231 1.18 42.84 -1.51
C TYR A 231 1.06 42.80 -3.03
N GLU A 232 2.18 42.54 -3.70
CA GLU A 232 2.18 42.22 -5.11
C GLU A 232 1.09 41.15 -5.30
N LYS A 233 -0.03 41.54 -5.94
CA LYS A 233 -0.88 40.58 -6.62
C LYS A 233 0.02 39.98 -7.70
N ALA A 234 0.79 38.97 -7.31
CA ALA A 234 1.57 38.18 -8.23
C ALA A 234 0.58 37.77 -9.32
N THR A 235 0.79 38.30 -10.52
CA THR A 235 0.12 37.81 -11.71
C THR A 235 0.35 36.32 -11.73
N ALA A 236 -0.71 35.55 -11.45
CA ALA A 236 -0.66 34.11 -11.36
C ALA A 236 0.03 33.59 -12.63
N LYS A 237 1.23 33.04 -12.47
CA LYS A 237 1.87 32.32 -13.57
C LYS A 237 0.99 31.10 -13.81
N HIS A 238 0.81 30.68 -15.06
CA HIS A 238 -0.19 29.67 -15.48
C HIS A 238 -0.29 28.42 -14.56
N GLY A 239 0.84 27.97 -13.97
CA GLY A 239 0.87 26.88 -12.99
C GLY A 239 0.16 27.12 -11.64
N ASP A 240 -0.10 28.38 -11.28
CA ASP A 240 -0.76 28.76 -10.03
C ASP A 240 -2.27 28.47 -10.08
N GLU A 241 -2.91 28.46 -11.26
CA GLU A 241 -4.35 28.15 -11.39
C GLU A 241 -4.65 26.68 -11.08
N VAL A 242 -3.82 25.77 -11.59
CA VAL A 242 -3.92 24.33 -11.32
C VAL A 242 -3.64 24.05 -9.84
N PHE A 243 -2.58 24.65 -9.29
CA PHE A 243 -2.23 24.51 -7.88
C PHE A 243 -3.30 25.09 -6.96
N THR A 244 -3.85 26.27 -7.28
CA THR A 244 -4.94 26.89 -6.51
C THR A 244 -6.20 26.03 -6.54
N SER A 245 -6.52 25.46 -7.71
CA SER A 245 -7.66 24.54 -7.86
C SER A 245 -7.46 23.26 -7.04
N PHE A 246 -6.24 22.71 -7.04
CA PHE A 246 -5.85 21.59 -6.20
C PHE A 246 -6.01 21.91 -4.71
N MET A 247 -5.47 23.03 -4.25
CA MET A 247 -5.57 23.48 -2.85
C MET A 247 -7.02 23.72 -2.41
N LYS A 248 -7.83 24.35 -3.26
CA LYS A 248 -9.26 24.56 -3.01
C LYS A 248 -10.03 23.23 -2.93
N LYS A 249 -9.65 22.22 -3.70
CA LYS A 249 -10.29 20.90 -3.65
C LYS A 249 -9.90 20.13 -2.40
N ILE A 250 -8.68 20.31 -1.91
CA ILE A 250 -8.16 19.61 -0.72
C ILE A 250 -8.51 20.31 0.58
N SER A 251 -8.86 21.60 0.56
CA SER A 251 -9.19 22.35 1.77
C SER A 251 -10.35 21.75 2.57
N PHE A 252 -11.23 20.97 1.94
CA PHE A 252 -12.33 20.25 2.60
C PHE A 252 -11.86 19.09 3.48
N CYS A 253 -10.71 18.49 3.15
CA CYS A 253 -10.10 17.42 3.94
C CYS A 253 -8.59 17.41 3.66
N PRO A 254 -7.79 18.25 4.36
CA PRO A 254 -6.35 18.33 4.13
C PRO A 254 -5.59 17.08 4.60
N GLU A 255 -6.18 16.30 5.50
CA GLU A 255 -5.62 15.05 6.03
C GLU A 255 -5.81 13.85 5.08
N GLN A 256 -6.50 14.04 3.95
CA GLN A 256 -6.69 12.96 2.99
C GLN A 256 -5.34 12.41 2.49
N VAL A 257 -5.18 11.09 2.56
CA VAL A 257 -3.98 10.37 2.08
C VAL A 257 -4.21 9.68 0.75
N LEU A 258 -5.48 9.45 0.40
CA LEU A 258 -5.94 8.74 -0.77
C LEU A 258 -7.18 9.42 -1.34
N ARG A 259 -7.26 9.55 -2.66
CA ARG A 259 -8.49 9.92 -3.36
C ARG A 259 -8.76 8.91 -4.45
N TYR A 260 -9.83 8.15 -4.34
CA TYR A 260 -10.22 7.08 -5.25
C TYR A 260 -11.37 7.56 -6.16
N SER A 261 -11.19 7.39 -7.47
CA SER A 261 -12.24 7.64 -8.46
C SER A 261 -11.99 6.79 -9.71
N TRP A 262 -12.72 5.68 -9.82
CA TRP A 262 -12.58 4.76 -10.94
C TRP A 262 -13.05 5.39 -12.25
N ASP A 263 -12.17 5.43 -13.25
CA ASP A 263 -12.42 6.10 -14.55
C ASP A 263 -12.78 7.59 -14.41
N GLY A 264 -12.39 8.20 -13.29
CA GLY A 264 -12.59 9.61 -12.99
C GLY A 264 -11.44 10.51 -13.44
N SER A 265 -11.39 11.71 -12.87
CA SER A 265 -10.38 12.71 -13.17
C SER A 265 -9.35 12.86 -12.02
N PRO A 266 -8.04 12.78 -12.32
CA PRO A 266 -7.01 13.06 -11.32
C PRO A 266 -6.91 14.56 -11.00
N LEU A 267 -6.55 14.87 -9.75
CA LEU A 267 -6.18 16.21 -9.33
C LEU A 267 -4.68 16.39 -9.49
N PHE A 268 -4.28 17.24 -10.42
CA PHE A 268 -2.88 17.58 -10.67
C PHE A 268 -2.43 18.73 -9.76
N ILE A 269 -1.18 18.66 -9.29
CA ILE A 269 -0.53 19.74 -8.54
C ILE A 269 0.08 20.77 -9.49
N THR A 270 0.67 20.28 -10.58
CA THR A 270 1.26 21.09 -11.65
C THR A 270 0.60 20.75 -12.96
N GLU A 271 0.57 21.70 -13.90
CA GLU A 271 -0.02 21.48 -15.22
C GLU A 271 0.47 20.16 -15.83
N PRO A 272 -0.47 19.26 -16.20
CA PRO A 272 -0.10 18.04 -16.87
C PRO A 272 0.60 18.38 -18.19
N PRO A 273 1.68 17.66 -18.56
CA PRO A 273 2.24 17.78 -19.90
C PRO A 273 1.13 17.61 -20.94
N SER A 274 1.16 18.41 -22.02
CA SER A 274 0.18 18.31 -23.09
C SER A 274 0.12 16.87 -23.61
N GLY A 275 -0.96 16.14 -23.32
CA GLY A 275 -1.12 14.74 -23.70
C GLY A 275 -0.83 13.70 -22.62
N VAL A 276 -1.16 13.92 -21.33
CA VAL A 276 -1.10 12.86 -20.30
C VAL A 276 -1.80 11.57 -20.73
N SER A 277 -2.94 11.65 -21.42
CA SER A 277 -3.63 10.47 -21.97
C SER A 277 -2.81 9.70 -23.02
N GLN A 278 -1.85 10.35 -23.69
CA GLN A 278 -0.92 9.73 -24.64
C GLN A 278 0.32 9.16 -23.93
N MET A 279 0.66 9.67 -22.73
CA MET A 279 1.75 9.14 -21.92
C MET A 279 1.40 7.81 -21.24
N VAL A 280 0.12 7.62 -20.89
CA VAL A 280 -0.34 6.38 -20.23
C VAL A 280 -0.36 5.25 -21.27
N PRO A 281 0.52 4.23 -21.16
CA PRO A 281 0.54 3.15 -22.12
C PRO A 281 -0.68 2.23 -21.94
N CYS A 282 -1.13 1.63 -23.04
CA CYS A 282 -2.14 0.58 -23.00
C CYS A 282 -1.68 -0.60 -22.13
N CYS A 283 -2.63 -1.35 -21.60
CA CYS A 283 -2.36 -2.54 -20.78
C CYS A 283 -1.50 -3.53 -21.55
N ALA A 284 -0.36 -3.93 -20.98
CA ALA A 284 0.58 -4.85 -21.60
C ALA A 284 -0.02 -6.26 -21.83
N HIS A 285 -1.07 -6.63 -21.11
CA HIS A 285 -1.67 -7.96 -21.17
C HIS A 285 -2.80 -8.07 -22.21
N CYS A 286 -3.69 -7.08 -22.31
CA CYS A 286 -4.86 -7.14 -23.19
C CYS A 286 -4.93 -6.01 -24.23
N GLY A 287 -4.00 -5.05 -24.21
CA GLY A 287 -3.99 -3.89 -25.10
C GLY A 287 -5.09 -2.86 -24.84
N SER A 288 -5.95 -3.05 -23.83
CA SER A 288 -7.00 -2.08 -23.47
C SER A 288 -6.39 -0.82 -22.83
N PRO A 289 -7.04 0.35 -22.95
CA PRO A 289 -6.55 1.56 -22.30
C PRO A 289 -6.51 1.38 -20.78
N ARG A 290 -5.57 2.07 -20.13
CA ARG A 290 -5.59 2.24 -18.68
C ARG A 290 -6.37 3.50 -18.33
N VAL A 291 -7.11 3.45 -17.24
CA VAL A 291 -7.96 4.54 -16.74
C VAL A 291 -7.44 4.96 -15.37
N PHE A 292 -7.73 6.21 -14.98
CA PHE A 292 -7.43 6.67 -13.64
C PHE A 292 -8.21 5.83 -12.62
N GLU A 293 -7.59 5.53 -11.49
CA GLU A 293 -8.24 4.77 -10.44
C GLU A 293 -8.16 5.44 -9.07
N PHE A 294 -6.96 5.82 -8.65
CA PHE A 294 -6.78 6.60 -7.43
C PHE A 294 -5.50 7.42 -7.48
N GLN A 295 -5.41 8.37 -6.56
CA GLN A 295 -4.20 9.13 -6.31
C GLN A 295 -3.82 9.09 -4.83
N LEU A 296 -2.51 9.09 -4.58
CA LEU A 296 -1.94 9.33 -3.26
C LEU A 296 -1.72 10.82 -3.07
N MET A 297 -2.05 11.29 -1.88
CA MET A 297 -2.11 12.71 -1.55
C MET A 297 -0.89 13.14 -0.71
N PRO A 298 -0.48 14.42 -0.76
CA PRO A 298 0.73 14.89 -0.08
C PRO A 298 0.76 14.59 1.43
N ALA A 299 -0.41 14.61 2.10
CA ALA A 299 -0.49 14.35 3.54
C ALA A 299 0.13 13.00 3.95
N LEU A 300 0.08 12.00 3.05
CA LEU A 300 0.66 10.68 3.26
C LEU A 300 2.16 10.72 3.57
N VAL A 301 2.92 11.66 3.00
CA VAL A 301 4.38 11.79 3.20
C VAL A 301 4.72 11.89 4.70
N SER A 302 3.94 12.66 5.45
CA SER A 302 4.13 12.88 6.90
C SER A 302 3.95 11.61 7.73
N LEU A 303 3.22 10.62 7.21
CA LEU A 303 2.91 9.36 7.87
C LEU A 303 3.88 8.23 7.49
N LEU A 304 4.64 8.40 6.41
CA LEU A 304 5.62 7.43 5.93
C LEU A 304 6.96 7.55 6.69
N GLY A 305 6.89 7.46 8.01
CA GLY A 305 8.06 7.29 8.86
C GLY A 305 8.57 5.85 8.83
N SER A 306 9.87 5.65 9.02
CA SER A 306 10.42 4.31 9.21
C SER A 306 9.87 3.67 10.49
N ALA A 307 9.50 2.40 10.43
CA ALA A 307 9.18 1.61 11.62
C ALA A 307 10.43 1.33 12.48
N ASP A 308 11.62 1.36 11.86
CA ASP A 308 12.90 1.09 12.52
C ASP A 308 13.61 2.40 12.88
N THR A 309 13.85 2.62 14.17
CA THR A 309 14.48 3.82 14.74
C THR A 309 15.89 4.13 14.23
N ASN A 310 16.53 3.21 13.50
CA ASN A 310 17.90 3.35 12.98
C ASN A 310 17.98 3.70 11.49
N SER A 311 16.85 3.83 10.79
CA SER A 311 16.84 4.16 9.36
C SER A 311 16.11 5.48 9.12
N ASP A 312 16.86 6.50 8.73
CA ASP A 312 16.31 7.77 8.26
C ASP A 312 15.78 7.55 6.83
N VAL A 313 14.55 7.06 6.77
CA VAL A 313 13.84 6.81 5.51
C VAL A 313 12.96 8.02 5.25
N SER A 314 13.30 8.82 4.25
CA SER A 314 12.43 9.89 3.75
C SER A 314 11.98 9.58 2.33
N LEU A 315 10.65 9.60 2.12
CA LEU A 315 10.04 9.50 0.81
C LEU A 315 9.26 10.78 0.55
N GLU A 316 9.63 11.51 -0.49
CA GLU A 316 8.99 12.78 -0.83
C GLU A 316 8.30 12.70 -2.20
N PHE A 317 7.04 13.14 -2.24
CA PHE A 317 6.26 13.29 -3.47
C PHE A 317 5.15 14.31 -3.22
N GLY A 318 4.71 14.99 -4.27
CA GLY A 318 3.51 15.82 -4.20
C GLY A 318 2.25 14.96 -4.34
N THR A 319 2.09 14.28 -5.48
CA THR A 319 1.00 13.31 -5.67
C THR A 319 1.43 12.16 -6.56
N VAL A 320 0.85 10.98 -6.33
CA VAL A 320 1.07 9.79 -7.16
C VAL A 320 -0.25 9.40 -7.80
N LEU A 321 -0.34 9.48 -9.12
CA LEU A 321 -1.53 9.15 -9.89
C LEU A 321 -1.41 7.70 -10.37
N VAL A 322 -2.38 6.86 -10.04
CA VAL A 322 -2.39 5.44 -10.41
C VAL A 322 -3.42 5.18 -11.50
N TYR A 323 -2.98 4.48 -12.54
CA TYR A 323 -3.78 4.10 -13.70
C TYR A 323 -3.75 2.59 -13.89
N THR A 324 -4.93 1.98 -14.02
CA THR A 324 -5.03 0.53 -14.18
C THR A 324 -5.86 0.15 -15.40
N CYS A 325 -5.73 -1.10 -15.84
CA CYS A 325 -6.45 -1.60 -17.00
C CYS A 325 -7.98 -1.44 -16.86
N ARG A 326 -8.62 -0.75 -17.82
CA ARG A 326 -10.08 -0.52 -17.85
C ARG A 326 -10.89 -1.82 -17.79
N ASN A 327 -10.40 -2.88 -18.44
CA ASN A 327 -11.04 -4.18 -18.47
C ASN A 327 -10.66 -5.06 -17.26
N SER A 328 -9.88 -4.53 -16.31
CA SER A 328 -9.32 -5.26 -15.17
C SER A 328 -8.79 -6.64 -15.55
N CYS A 329 -8.11 -6.73 -16.70
CA CYS A 329 -7.79 -8.01 -17.30
C CYS A 329 -6.86 -8.83 -16.38
N TRP A 330 -7.04 -10.14 -16.39
CA TRP A 330 -6.25 -11.08 -15.61
C TRP A 330 -6.16 -12.40 -16.35
N LYS A 331 -5.04 -13.11 -16.21
CA LYS A 331 -4.90 -14.47 -16.73
C LYS A 331 -5.35 -15.46 -15.67
N SER A 332 -6.43 -16.20 -15.92
CA SER A 332 -6.92 -17.25 -15.01
C SER A 332 -5.79 -18.20 -14.62
N GLY A 333 -5.63 -18.46 -13.33
CA GLY A 333 -4.56 -19.30 -12.78
C GLY A 333 -3.18 -18.64 -12.70
N SER A 334 -3.03 -17.36 -13.06
CA SER A 334 -1.80 -16.61 -12.78
C SER A 334 -1.62 -16.47 -11.26
N ALA A 335 -0.42 -16.77 -10.78
CA ALA A 335 -0.01 -16.51 -9.41
C ALA A 335 0.79 -15.19 -9.28
N ALA A 336 1.03 -14.46 -10.37
CA ALA A 336 1.84 -13.25 -10.36
C ALA A 336 0.96 -12.01 -10.51
N PRO A 337 1.21 -10.92 -9.76
CA PRO A 337 0.51 -9.65 -9.92
C PRO A 337 0.80 -9.03 -11.30
N VAL A 338 -0.12 -8.16 -11.75
CA VAL A 338 0.02 -7.40 -12.99
C VAL A 338 0.58 -6.01 -12.68
N GLU A 339 1.64 -5.62 -13.38
CA GLU A 339 2.18 -4.26 -13.30
C GLU A 339 1.26 -3.25 -14.01
N GLU A 340 0.84 -2.25 -13.26
CA GLU A 340 0.01 -1.16 -13.76
C GLU A 340 0.86 0.12 -13.94
N PHE A 341 0.23 1.23 -14.34
CA PHE A 341 0.95 2.45 -14.62
C PHE A 341 0.76 3.47 -13.50
N LEU A 342 1.80 4.24 -13.20
CA LEU A 342 1.72 5.36 -12.27
C LEU A 342 2.48 6.57 -12.82
N LEU A 343 2.11 7.75 -12.33
CA LEU A 343 2.81 9.00 -12.57
C LEU A 343 3.01 9.74 -11.24
N VAL A 344 4.26 10.05 -10.92
CA VAL A 344 4.63 10.84 -9.74
C VAL A 344 4.81 12.30 -10.14
N GLN A 345 4.09 13.19 -9.48
CA GLN A 345 4.39 14.61 -9.48
C GLN A 345 5.21 14.93 -8.22
N PRO A 346 6.44 15.45 -8.35
CA PRO A 346 7.22 15.88 -7.19
C PRO A 346 6.54 17.05 -6.51
N ASP A 347 6.94 17.30 -5.26
CA ASP A 347 6.52 18.49 -4.54
C ASP A 347 6.97 19.75 -5.33
N PRO A 348 6.09 20.73 -5.61
CA PRO A 348 6.45 21.95 -6.31
C PRO A 348 7.60 22.71 -5.64
N ASP A 349 7.71 22.62 -4.32
CA ASP A 349 8.74 23.31 -3.54
C ASP A 349 10.11 22.66 -3.67
N GLN A 350 10.21 21.38 -4.09
CA GLN A 350 11.50 20.74 -4.37
C GLN A 350 12.33 21.46 -5.44
N LYS A 351 11.69 22.28 -6.30
CA LYS A 351 12.41 23.10 -7.29
C LYS A 351 13.05 24.35 -6.67
N LEU A 352 12.55 24.80 -5.52
CA LEU A 352 13.03 25.99 -4.81
C LEU A 352 14.25 25.68 -3.93
N PHE A 353 14.43 24.42 -3.52
CA PHE A 353 15.51 23.98 -2.62
C PHE A 353 16.66 23.23 -3.32
N LYS A 354 16.78 23.32 -4.66
CA LYS A 354 17.85 22.67 -5.43
C LYS A 354 19.09 23.53 -5.64
#